data_AF-A0A3M1I9Z4-F1
#
_entry.id   AF-A0A3M1I9Z4-F1
#
_cell.length_a   1.000
_cell.length_b   1.000
_cell.length_c   1.000
_cell.angle_alpha   90.00
_cell.angle_beta   90.00
_cell.angle_gamma   90.00
#
_symmetry.space_group_name_H-M   'P 1'
#
loop_
_entity.id
_entity.type
_entity.pdbx_description
1 polymer ?
#
loop_
_entity_poly.entity_id
_entity_poly.type
_entity_poly.pdbx_seq_one_letter_code
_entity_poly.pdbx_strand_id
1 'polypeptide(L)'
;VIDIYMPDMKYADSEPAHRFSRVRDYPQVNRAAVREMHRQVGDLEIDERGLARRGLLVRHLVLPNGLAGTGKIVRFLAEEISPNTYLNLMDQYRPEYHAHRFPELSRRITPQEYEAALRMAREAGLRRLDRRRALWLFF
;
A
#
# COMPACT_ATOMS: atom_id res chain seq x y z
N VAL A 1 18.59 10.95 -12.67
CA VAL A 1 17.98 9.65 -13.05
C VAL A 1 17.57 8.97 -11.74
N ILE A 2 16.37 8.36 -11.68
CA ILE A 2 15.87 7.64 -10.50
C ILE A 2 15.72 6.17 -10.90
N ASP A 3 16.27 5.27 -10.10
CA ASP A 3 16.24 3.83 -10.38
C ASP A 3 15.04 3.14 -9.72
N ILE A 4 14.74 3.48 -8.46
CA ILE A 4 13.69 2.84 -7.67
C ILE A 4 12.78 3.87 -7.04
N TYR A 5 11.47 3.64 -7.12
CA TYR A 5 10.45 4.36 -6.36
C TYR A 5 9.81 3.44 -5.32
N MET A 6 9.58 3.99 -4.12
CA MET A 6 8.88 3.30 -3.03
C MET A 6 7.74 4.14 -2.43
N PRO A 7 6.68 4.45 -3.20
CA PRO A 7 5.61 5.32 -2.71
C PRO A 7 4.67 4.60 -1.75
N ASP A 8 4.06 5.37 -0.85
CA ASP A 8 2.93 4.95 -0.04
C ASP A 8 1.60 5.36 -0.70
N MET A 9 0.68 4.40 -0.81
CA MET A 9 -0.72 4.64 -1.12
C MET A 9 -1.54 4.45 0.15
N LYS A 10 -1.89 5.53 0.84
CA LYS A 10 -2.51 5.48 2.17
C LYS A 10 -4.04 5.43 2.15
N TYR A 11 -4.65 6.22 1.27
CA TYR A 11 -6.10 6.34 1.14
C TYR A 11 -6.52 6.26 -0.31
N ALA A 12 -7.58 5.48 -0.57
CA ALA A 12 -8.20 5.42 -1.89
C ALA A 12 -9.22 6.53 -2.15
N ASP A 13 -9.73 7.15 -1.08
CA ASP A 13 -10.81 8.13 -1.10
C ASP A 13 -10.41 9.43 -0.39
N SER A 14 -10.99 10.54 -0.83
CA SER A 14 -10.71 11.88 -0.30
C SER A 14 -11.25 12.10 1.11
N GLU A 15 -12.36 11.45 1.48
CA GLU A 15 -12.98 11.64 2.80
C GLU A 15 -12.08 11.15 3.94
N PRO A 16 -11.54 9.91 3.94
CA PRO A 16 -10.59 9.48 4.97
C PRO A 16 -9.29 10.31 4.96
N ALA A 17 -8.81 10.67 3.77
CA ALA A 17 -7.60 11.48 3.64
C ALA A 17 -7.77 12.88 4.27
N HIS A 18 -8.91 13.52 4.07
CA HIS A 18 -9.19 14.83 4.65
C HIS A 18 -9.46 14.72 6.15
N ARG A 19 -10.26 13.75 6.55
CA ARG A 19 -10.66 13.59 7.95
C ARG A 19 -9.48 13.25 8.86
N PHE A 20 -8.59 12.35 8.43
CA PHE A 20 -7.51 11.86 9.27
C PHE A 20 -6.16 12.54 9.02
N SER A 21 -5.94 13.07 7.81
CA SER A 21 -4.66 13.69 7.42
C SER A 21 -4.79 15.12 6.88
N ARG A 22 -5.99 15.69 6.84
CA ARG A 22 -6.29 17.05 6.34
C ARG A 22 -5.94 17.27 4.86
N VAL A 23 -5.86 16.21 4.04
CA VAL A 23 -5.56 16.29 2.60
C VAL A 23 -6.80 15.94 1.77
N ARG A 24 -7.26 16.83 0.89
CA ARG A 24 -8.54 16.69 0.17
C ARG A 24 -8.43 15.94 -1.17
N ASP A 25 -7.31 16.08 -1.85
CA ASP A 25 -7.05 15.61 -3.21
C ASP A 25 -6.05 14.44 -3.25
N TYR A 26 -5.81 13.82 -2.08
CA TYR A 26 -4.80 12.77 -1.92
C TYR A 26 -4.90 11.66 -2.98
N PRO A 27 -6.08 11.02 -3.23
CA PRO A 27 -6.12 9.92 -4.20
C PRO A 27 -5.80 10.35 -5.62
N GLN A 28 -6.23 11.55 -6.03
CA GLN A 28 -5.97 12.08 -7.37
C GLN A 28 -4.48 12.31 -7.58
N VAL A 29 -3.85 13.06 -6.67
CA VAL A 29 -2.43 13.41 -6.75
C VAL A 29 -1.55 12.17 -6.59
N ASN A 30 -1.87 11.30 -5.63
CA ASN A 30 -1.11 10.07 -5.38
C ASN A 30 -1.16 9.12 -6.57
N ARG A 31 -2.34 8.88 -7.19
CA ARG A 31 -2.45 8.03 -8.38
C ARG A 31 -1.71 8.62 -9.58
N ALA A 32 -1.80 9.93 -9.81
CA ALA A 32 -1.03 10.60 -10.86
C ALA A 32 0.48 10.43 -10.66
N ALA A 33 0.96 10.60 -9.43
CA ALA A 33 2.37 10.39 -9.09
C ALA A 33 2.79 8.93 -9.29
N VAL A 34 1.99 7.95 -8.86
CA VAL A 34 2.30 6.52 -9.04
C VAL A 34 2.35 6.13 -10.51
N ARG A 35 1.44 6.65 -11.36
CA ARG A 35 1.50 6.44 -12.81
C ARG A 35 2.81 6.98 -13.40
N GLU A 36 3.19 8.19 -13.01
CA GLU A 36 4.43 8.80 -13.50
C GLU A 36 5.68 8.06 -13.01
N MET A 37 5.69 7.61 -11.75
CA MET A 37 6.76 6.78 -11.21
C MET A 37 6.90 5.49 -12.02
N HIS A 38 5.79 4.75 -12.22
CA HIS A 38 5.81 3.52 -13.04
C HIS A 38 6.29 3.79 -14.46
N ARG A 39 5.82 4.85 -15.12
CA ARG A 39 6.25 5.23 -16.47
C ARG A 39 7.77 5.41 -16.57
N GLN A 40 8.41 5.91 -15.51
CA GLN A 40 9.87 6.13 -15.49
C GLN A 40 10.69 4.88 -15.24
N VAL A 41 10.24 3.98 -14.36
CA VAL A 41 11.07 2.86 -13.87
C VAL A 41 10.52 1.46 -14.18
N GLY A 42 9.24 1.33 -14.54
CA GLY A 42 8.57 0.07 -14.82
C GLY A 42 8.33 -0.80 -13.59
N ASP A 43 8.08 -2.08 -13.82
CA ASP A 43 7.92 -3.08 -12.78
C ASP A 43 9.24 -3.34 -12.05
N LEU A 44 9.18 -3.71 -10.77
CA LEU A 44 10.37 -3.93 -9.94
C LEU A 44 11.24 -5.09 -10.46
N GLU A 45 12.45 -4.79 -10.89
CA GLU A 45 13.49 -5.75 -11.25
C GLU A 45 14.33 -6.08 -10.02
N ILE A 46 14.40 -7.38 -9.71
CA ILE A 46 15.20 -7.92 -8.60
C ILE A 46 16.19 -8.90 -9.22
N ASP A 47 17.47 -8.74 -8.91
CA ASP A 47 18.51 -9.64 -9.42
C ASP A 47 18.52 -11.01 -8.72
N GLU A 48 19.37 -11.91 -9.19
CA GLU A 48 19.51 -13.28 -8.67
C GLU A 48 19.91 -13.34 -7.17
N ARG A 49 20.48 -12.24 -6.63
CA ARG A 49 20.87 -12.13 -5.22
C ARG A 49 19.75 -11.53 -4.35
N GLY A 50 18.61 -11.19 -4.95
CA GLY A 50 17.48 -10.57 -4.25
C GLY A 50 17.60 -9.05 -4.12
N LEU A 51 18.55 -8.40 -4.80
CA LEU A 51 18.71 -6.95 -4.75
C LEU A 51 17.83 -6.27 -5.80
N ALA A 52 17.00 -5.32 -5.36
CA ALA A 52 16.24 -4.47 -6.27
C ALA A 52 17.19 -3.58 -7.07
N ARG A 53 17.06 -3.61 -8.40
CA ARG A 53 17.91 -2.86 -9.34
C ARG A 53 17.21 -1.62 -9.88
N ARG A 54 15.94 -1.77 -10.24
CA ARG A 54 15.12 -0.72 -10.84
C ARG A 54 13.64 -1.05 -10.65
N GLY A 55 12.77 -0.04 -10.62
CA GLY A 55 11.33 -0.24 -10.75
C GLY A 55 10.52 0.25 -9.54
N LEU A 56 9.23 -0.07 -9.56
CA LEU A 56 8.26 0.44 -8.59
C LEU A 56 7.91 -0.60 -7.51
N LEU A 57 8.09 -0.23 -6.24
CA LEU A 57 7.62 -0.97 -5.06
C LEU A 57 6.57 -0.14 -4.31
N VAL A 58 5.30 -0.49 -4.42
CA VAL A 58 4.23 0.26 -3.74
C VAL A 58 4.04 -0.28 -2.33
N ARG A 59 3.91 0.62 -1.35
CA ARG A 59 3.53 0.28 0.02
C ARG A 59 2.10 0.70 0.29
N HIS A 60 1.36 -0.17 0.99
CA HIS A 60 -0.01 0.11 1.37
C HIS A 60 -0.25 -0.30 2.83
N LEU A 61 -0.44 0.69 3.70
CA LEU A 61 -0.78 0.46 5.10
C LEU A 61 -2.27 0.14 5.22
N VAL A 62 -2.58 -1.06 5.68
CA VAL A 62 -3.96 -1.45 6.00
C VAL A 62 -4.39 -0.69 7.25
N LEU A 63 -5.55 -0.06 7.18
CA LEU A 63 -6.17 0.68 8.28
C LEU A 63 -7.40 -0.06 8.81
N PRO A 64 -7.73 0.10 10.11
CA PRO A 64 -8.91 -0.51 10.70
C PRO A 64 -10.17 -0.07 9.96
N ASN A 65 -11.21 -0.92 10.00
CA ASN A 65 -12.52 -0.67 9.42
C ASN A 65 -12.48 -0.38 7.90
N GLY A 66 -11.43 -0.83 7.20
CA GLY A 66 -11.29 -0.62 5.76
C GLY A 66 -11.03 0.84 5.35
N LEU A 67 -10.65 1.72 6.30
CA LEU A 67 -10.52 3.17 6.08
C LEU A 67 -9.46 3.55 5.03
N ALA A 68 -8.53 2.64 4.72
CA ALA A 68 -7.53 2.86 3.68
C ALA A 68 -8.12 2.72 2.25
N GLY A 69 -9.26 2.03 2.11
CA GLY A 69 -9.85 1.72 0.82
C GLY A 69 -9.04 0.71 0.01
N THR A 70 -8.43 -0.29 0.67
CA THR A 70 -7.51 -1.27 0.06
C THR A 70 -8.00 -1.86 -1.26
N GLY A 71 -9.28 -2.26 -1.33
CA GLY A 71 -9.87 -2.84 -2.54
C GLY A 71 -9.85 -1.91 -3.77
N LYS A 72 -9.90 -0.59 -3.57
CA LYS A 72 -9.78 0.39 -4.66
C LYS A 72 -8.31 0.61 -5.05
N ILE A 73 -7.39 0.57 -4.09
CA ILE A 73 -5.95 0.71 -4.35
C ILE A 73 -5.43 -0.49 -5.13
N VAL A 74 -5.77 -1.72 -4.73
CA VAL A 74 -5.29 -2.92 -5.44
C VAL A 74 -5.84 -3.03 -6.85
N ARG A 75 -7.09 -2.62 -7.09
CA ARG A 75 -7.65 -2.51 -8.45
C ARG A 75 -6.93 -1.48 -9.29
N PHE A 76 -6.72 -0.28 -8.76
CA PHE A 76 -5.93 0.75 -9.44
C PHE A 76 -4.55 0.23 -9.85
N LEU A 77 -3.84 -0.44 -8.94
CA LEU A 77 -2.53 -1.00 -9.25
C LEU A 77 -2.60 -2.08 -10.34
N ALA A 78 -3.58 -2.99 -10.27
CA ALA A 78 -3.69 -4.09 -11.23
C ALA A 78 -4.15 -3.63 -12.62
N GLU A 79 -5.11 -2.70 -12.67
CA GLU A 79 -5.78 -2.28 -13.91
C GLU A 79 -5.06 -1.12 -14.61
N GLU A 80 -4.47 -0.19 -13.85
CA GLU A 80 -3.90 1.04 -14.41
C GLU A 80 -2.37 1.12 -14.34
N ILE A 81 -1.72 0.32 -13.49
CA ILE A 81 -0.26 0.33 -13.33
C ILE A 81 0.35 -0.93 -13.95
N SER A 82 0.18 -2.08 -13.30
CA SER A 82 0.63 -3.39 -13.78
C SER A 82 0.16 -4.49 -12.82
N PRO A 83 -0.33 -5.64 -13.31
CA PRO A 83 -0.58 -6.82 -12.47
C PRO A 83 0.69 -7.40 -11.83
N ASN A 84 1.87 -6.99 -12.31
CA ASN A 84 3.18 -7.34 -11.75
C ASN A 84 3.77 -6.25 -10.84
N THR A 85 2.98 -5.23 -10.47
CA THR A 85 3.40 -4.25 -9.46
C THR A 85 3.76 -4.97 -8.17
N TYR A 86 4.95 -4.71 -7.63
CA TYR A 86 5.33 -5.24 -6.33
C TYR A 86 4.60 -4.45 -5.25
N LEU A 87 3.74 -5.12 -4.48
CA LEU A 87 2.94 -4.51 -3.42
C LEU A 87 3.35 -5.05 -2.05
N ASN A 88 3.83 -4.16 -1.18
CA ASN A 88 4.00 -4.41 0.24
C ASN A 88 2.73 -4.01 1.00
N LEU A 89 1.92 -5.01 1.37
CA LEU A 89 0.77 -4.84 2.27
C LEU A 89 1.26 -4.82 3.72
N MET A 90 1.06 -3.70 4.41
CA MET A 90 1.57 -3.51 5.75
C MET A 90 0.44 -3.63 6.78
N ASP A 91 0.63 -4.52 7.75
CA ASP A 91 -0.22 -4.74 8.93
C ASP A 91 0.18 -3.89 10.15
N GLN A 92 1.15 -2.98 9.97
CA GLN A 92 1.89 -2.34 11.06
C GLN A 92 1.21 -1.10 11.64
N TYR A 93 -0.10 -0.93 11.38
CA TYR A 93 -0.81 0.25 11.86
C TYR A 93 -0.87 0.28 13.39
N ARG A 94 -0.49 1.43 13.96
CA ARG A 94 -0.60 1.72 15.39
C ARG A 94 -1.35 3.03 15.59
N PRO A 95 -2.35 3.08 16.49
CA PRO A 95 -3.05 4.31 16.80
C PRO A 95 -2.13 5.21 17.63
N GLU A 96 -1.50 6.17 16.97
CA GLU A 96 -0.58 7.13 17.59
C GLU A 96 -1.11 8.57 17.48
N TYR A 97 -0.50 9.48 18.26
CA TYR A 97 -0.87 10.89 18.28
C TYR A 97 -2.37 11.11 18.56
N HIS A 98 -3.08 11.80 17.68
CA HIS A 98 -4.51 12.11 17.81
C HIS A 98 -5.43 11.00 17.27
N ALA A 99 -4.92 9.81 16.91
CA ALA A 99 -5.76 8.70 16.46
C ALA A 99 -6.84 8.31 17.49
N HIS A 100 -6.56 8.47 18.80
CA HIS A 100 -7.53 8.24 19.87
C HIS A 100 -8.80 9.11 19.79
N ARG A 101 -8.77 10.22 19.04
CA ARG A 101 -9.93 11.10 18.83
C ARG A 101 -10.89 10.58 17.76
N PHE A 102 -10.53 9.53 17.04
CA PHE A 102 -11.29 8.94 15.96
C PHE A 102 -11.57 7.47 16.30
N PRO A 103 -12.75 7.12 16.85
CA PRO A 103 -13.05 5.76 17.31
C PRO A 103 -12.82 4.68 16.24
N GLU A 104 -13.08 5.00 14.97
CA GLU A 104 -12.85 4.10 13.85
C GLU A 104 -11.36 3.88 13.50
N LEU A 105 -10.48 4.77 13.94
CA LEU A 105 -9.04 4.73 13.68
C LEU A 105 -8.24 4.39 14.96
N SER A 106 -8.85 4.42 16.14
CA SER A 106 -8.20 4.33 17.44
C SER A 106 -7.79 2.92 17.88
N ARG A 107 -7.65 1.97 16.95
CA ARG A 107 -7.24 0.59 17.24
C ARG A 107 -6.29 0.04 16.18
N ARG A 108 -5.53 -0.99 16.54
CA ARG A 108 -4.78 -1.78 15.54
C ARG A 108 -5.74 -2.54 14.64
N ILE A 109 -5.24 -2.96 13.48
CA ILE A 109 -5.99 -3.86 12.60
C ILE A 109 -6.10 -5.26 13.21
N THR A 110 -7.15 -5.98 12.85
CA THR A 110 -7.29 -7.40 13.19
C THR A 110 -6.59 -8.28 12.14
N PRO A 111 -6.24 -9.53 12.48
CA PRO A 111 -5.77 -10.50 11.49
C PRO A 111 -6.73 -10.66 10.30
N GLN A 112 -8.04 -10.64 10.56
CA GLN A 112 -9.07 -10.78 9.52
C GLN A 112 -9.08 -9.61 8.54
N GLU A 113 -8.82 -8.38 9.01
CA GLU A 113 -8.70 -7.21 8.14
C GLU A 113 -7.46 -7.32 7.24
N TYR A 114 -6.35 -7.81 7.78
CA TYR A 114 -5.14 -8.05 6.99
C TYR A 114 -5.33 -9.19 5.97
N GLU A 115 -5.96 -10.29 6.37
CA GLU A 115 -6.30 -11.38 5.45
C GLU A 115 -7.26 -10.92 4.35
N ALA A 116 -8.23 -10.06 4.68
CA ALA A 116 -9.12 -9.46 3.68
C ALA A 116 -8.33 -8.59 2.68
N ALA A 117 -7.35 -7.81 3.14
CA ALA A 117 -6.45 -7.06 2.25
C ALA A 117 -5.66 -7.96 1.30
N LEU A 118 -5.12 -9.08 1.82
CA LEU A 118 -4.43 -10.07 1.00
C LEU A 118 -5.36 -10.72 -0.04
N ARG A 119 -6.60 -11.07 0.34
CA ARG A 119 -7.60 -11.62 -0.59
C ARG A 119 -7.95 -10.62 -1.68
N MET A 120 -8.27 -9.37 -1.32
CA MET A 120 -8.56 -8.31 -2.28
C MET A 120 -7.43 -8.12 -3.30
N ALA A 121 -6.17 -8.15 -2.86
CA ALA A 121 -5.03 -8.00 -3.77
C ALA A 121 -4.90 -9.18 -4.76
N ARG A 122 -5.13 -10.41 -4.29
CA ARG A 122 -5.12 -11.62 -5.14
C ARG A 122 -6.28 -11.62 -6.12
N GLU A 123 -7.49 -11.28 -5.66
CA GLU A 123 -8.71 -11.19 -6.47
C GLU A 123 -8.60 -10.10 -7.55
N ALA A 124 -7.91 -8.99 -7.26
CA ALA A 124 -7.59 -7.97 -8.25
C ALA A 124 -6.52 -8.41 -9.27
N GLY A 125 -5.87 -9.57 -9.08
CA GLY A 125 -4.89 -10.12 -10.01
C GLY A 125 -3.44 -9.69 -9.76
N LEU A 126 -3.14 -9.07 -8.61
CA LEU A 126 -1.75 -8.74 -8.25
C LEU A 126 -0.97 -10.00 -7.88
N ARG A 127 0.14 -10.23 -8.58
CA ARG A 127 0.93 -11.47 -8.47
C ARG A 127 2.10 -11.36 -7.49
N ARG A 128 2.61 -10.15 -7.28
CA ARG A 128 3.83 -9.88 -6.50
C ARG A 128 3.49 -9.17 -5.20
N LEU A 129 3.06 -9.96 -4.22
CA LEU A 129 2.84 -9.50 -2.85
C LEU A 129 4.08 -9.79 -2.02
N ASP A 130 4.47 -8.84 -1.16
CA ASP A 130 5.49 -9.07 -0.13
C ASP A 130 5.17 -10.36 0.63
N ARG A 131 6.16 -11.26 0.67
CA ARG A 131 6.15 -12.43 1.53
C ARG A 131 7.08 -12.13 2.68
N ARG A 132 6.52 -11.74 3.83
CA ARG A 132 7.30 -11.76 5.07
C ARG A 132 7.75 -13.19 5.34
N ARG A 133 9.04 -13.45 5.20
CA ARG A 133 9.68 -14.48 6.02
C ARG A 133 9.54 -13.97 7.45
N ALA A 134 8.81 -14.71 8.29
CA ALA A 134 8.74 -14.42 9.70
C ALA A 134 10.15 -14.63 10.29
N LEU A 135 10.99 -13.61 10.21
CA LEU A 135 12.15 -13.47 11.07
C LEU A 135 11.60 -13.03 12.41
N TRP A 136 11.07 -13.99 13.16
CA TRP A 136 10.94 -13.88 14.61
C TRP A 136 12.36 -13.76 15.15
N LEU A 137 12.90 -12.54 15.17
CA LEU A 137 14.06 -12.22 15.96
C LEU A 137 13.57 -12.19 17.41
N PHE A 138 13.71 -13.32 18.09
CA PHE A 138 13.72 -13.38 19.53
C PHE A 138 14.83 -12.46 20.03
N PHE A 139 14.45 -11.34 20.64
CA PHE A 139 15.27 -10.58 21.58
C PHE A 139 14.41 -10.31 22.81
#